data_AF-A0A9D6H7J2-F1
#
_entry.id   AF-A0A9D6H7J2-F1
#
_cell.length_a   1.000
_cell.length_b   1.000
_cell.length_c   1.000
_cell.angle_alpha   90.00
_cell.angle_beta   90.00
_cell.angle_gamma   90.00
#
_symmetry.space_group_name_H-M   'P 1'
#
loop_
_entity.id
_entity.type
_entity.pdbx_description
1 polymer ?
#
loop_
_entity_poly.entity_id
_entity_poly.type
_entity_poly.pdbx_seq_one_letter_code
_entity_poly.pdbx_strand_id
1 'polypeptide(L)'
;MKPILFAIVAGLCWGVGEVCTRSALHAGKVGPIGAITVRSLVAIPLLVLVFVLMTRGVGGLRVEPALLDADRATWAKLVLGSGLVAGALAMISFYIALSLGEVSVVKPIAFSIAPAVGVLLGWLVLGESMDLRKAAAVGLIVAGVVLLTTGGSRSAPGEAHAPAAPSSGQG
;
A
#
# COMPACT_ATOMS: atom_id res chain seq x y z
N MET A 1 2.38 -20.52 12.55
CA MET A 1 1.04 -20.35 11.93
C MET A 1 0.40 -19.00 12.22
N LYS A 2 0.42 -18.48 13.46
CA LYS A 2 -0.16 -17.17 13.82
C LYS A 2 0.28 -15.98 12.94
N PRO A 3 1.58 -15.81 12.58
CA PRO A 3 2.01 -14.66 11.76
C PRO A 3 1.41 -14.64 10.34
N ILE A 4 1.25 -15.83 9.75
CA ILE A 4 0.68 -15.99 8.40
C ILE A 4 -0.79 -15.56 8.39
N LEU A 5 -1.55 -15.93 9.44
CA LEU A 5 -2.95 -15.52 9.56
C LEU A 5 -3.09 -13.99 9.62
N PHE A 6 -2.29 -13.32 10.46
CA PHE A 6 -2.32 -11.85 10.53
C PHE A 6 -1.89 -11.19 9.22
N ALA A 7 -0.91 -11.75 8.51
CA ALA A 7 -0.50 -11.26 7.19
C ALA A 7 -1.62 -11.39 6.14
N ILE A 8 -2.36 -12.51 6.15
CA ILE A 8 -3.53 -12.70 5.28
C ILE A 8 -4.61 -11.67 5.59
N VAL A 9 -4.97 -11.49 6.86
CA VAL A 9 -5.96 -10.49 7.29
C VAL A 9 -5.52 -9.08 6.87
N ALA A 10 -4.26 -8.73 7.09
CA ALA A 10 -3.70 -7.45 6.66
C ALA A 10 -3.82 -7.27 5.14
N GLY A 11 -3.48 -8.31 4.35
CA GLY A 11 -3.62 -8.30 2.90
C GLY A 11 -5.07 -8.08 2.44
N LEU A 12 -6.04 -8.72 3.10
CA LEU A 12 -7.47 -8.54 2.82
C LEU A 12 -7.94 -7.11 3.15
N CYS A 13 -7.56 -6.58 4.32
CA CYS A 13 -7.88 -5.21 4.72
C CYS A 13 -7.32 -4.17 3.73
N TRP A 14 -6.06 -4.33 3.32
CA TRP A 14 -5.46 -3.50 2.26
C TRP A 14 -6.08 -3.75 0.88
N GLY A 15 -6.63 -4.95 0.62
CA GLY A 15 -7.43 -5.26 -0.56
C GLY A 15 -8.66 -4.36 -0.64
N VAL A 16 -9.54 -4.49 0.34
CA VAL A 16 -10.81 -3.78 0.40
C VAL A 16 -10.61 -2.27 0.51
N GLY A 17 -9.74 -1.84 1.42
CA GLY A 17 -9.49 -0.42 1.68
C GLY A 17 -9.02 0.34 0.45
N GLU A 18 -8.08 -0.21 -0.33
CA GLU A 18 -7.53 0.51 -1.49
C GLU A 18 -8.49 0.56 -2.68
N VAL A 19 -9.43 -0.40 -2.80
CA VAL A 19 -10.53 -0.29 -3.77
C VAL A 19 -11.43 0.90 -3.42
N CYS A 20 -11.77 1.06 -2.13
CA CYS A 20 -12.52 2.22 -1.66
C CYS A 20 -11.74 3.53 -1.87
N THR A 21 -10.44 3.56 -1.54
CA THR A 21 -9.57 4.73 -1.78
C THR A 21 -9.57 5.12 -3.24
N ARG A 22 -9.33 4.17 -4.15
CA ARG A 22 -9.33 4.45 -5.59
C ARG A 22 -10.66 4.97 -6.07
N SER A 23 -11.77 4.40 -5.61
CA SER A 23 -13.12 4.90 -5.94
C SER A 23 -13.30 6.35 -5.49
N ALA A 24 -12.83 6.71 -4.29
CA ALA A 24 -12.93 8.06 -3.76
C ALA A 24 -12.05 9.06 -4.56
N LEU A 25 -10.82 8.66 -4.93
CA LEU A 25 -9.90 9.49 -5.72
C LEU A 25 -10.46 9.80 -7.12
N HIS A 26 -11.07 8.80 -7.77
CA HIS A 26 -11.63 8.97 -9.11
C HIS A 26 -13.00 9.66 -9.14
N ALA A 27 -13.64 9.84 -7.98
CA ALA A 27 -14.86 10.65 -7.88
C ALA A 27 -14.59 12.16 -8.06
N GLY A 28 -13.31 12.58 -8.09
CA GLY A 28 -12.90 13.97 -8.34
C GLY A 28 -13.16 14.94 -7.16
N LYS A 29 -13.70 14.46 -6.05
CA LYS A 29 -14.03 15.27 -4.86
C LYS A 29 -12.92 15.34 -3.83
N VAL A 30 -11.96 14.42 -3.88
CA VAL A 30 -10.85 14.32 -2.92
C VAL A 30 -9.57 13.98 -3.67
N GLY A 31 -8.51 14.77 -3.43
CA GLY A 31 -7.18 14.51 -3.98
C GLY A 31 -6.38 13.46 -3.20
N PRO A 32 -5.24 12.96 -3.73
CA PRO A 32 -4.42 11.92 -3.12
C PRO A 32 -3.96 12.26 -1.70
N ILE A 33 -3.52 13.51 -1.48
CA ILE A 33 -3.09 13.99 -0.17
C ILE A 33 -4.26 14.09 0.82
N GLY A 34 -5.44 14.50 0.34
CA GLY A 34 -6.66 14.53 1.15
C GLY A 34 -7.08 13.14 1.61
N ALA A 35 -7.08 12.17 0.69
CA ALA A 35 -7.47 10.79 0.99
C ALA A 35 -6.55 10.16 2.04
N ILE A 36 -5.23 10.33 1.90
CA ILE A 36 -4.30 9.79 2.91
C ILE A 36 -4.36 10.55 4.23
N THR A 37 -4.63 11.85 4.21
CA THR A 37 -4.82 12.63 5.45
C THR A 37 -6.03 12.09 6.21
N VAL A 38 -7.17 11.87 5.55
CA VAL A 38 -8.36 11.27 6.17
C VAL A 38 -8.05 9.88 6.72
N ARG A 39 -7.35 9.03 5.94
CA ARG A 39 -6.90 7.72 6.41
C ARG A 39 -6.08 7.83 7.70
N SER A 40 -5.12 8.74 7.76
CA SER A 40 -4.26 8.93 8.93
C SER A 40 -5.02 9.47 10.14
N LEU A 41 -5.97 10.40 9.93
CA LEU A 41 -6.83 10.94 10.98
C LEU A 41 -7.73 9.87 11.61
N VAL A 42 -8.12 8.84 10.85
CA VAL A 42 -8.87 7.69 11.37
C VAL A 42 -7.93 6.67 12.01
N ALA A 43 -6.82 6.35 11.36
CA ALA A 43 -5.92 5.27 11.79
C ALA A 43 -5.15 5.63 13.06
N ILE A 44 -4.60 6.84 13.16
CA ILE A 44 -3.70 7.23 14.27
C ILE A 44 -4.43 7.16 15.62
N PRO A 45 -5.62 7.75 15.84
CA PRO A 45 -6.31 7.65 17.12
C PRO A 45 -6.62 6.21 17.52
N LEU A 46 -7.03 5.38 16.55
CA LEU A 46 -7.30 3.96 16.80
C LEU A 46 -6.03 3.20 17.19
N LEU A 47 -4.91 3.45 16.52
CA LEU A 47 -3.62 2.84 16.85
C LEU A 47 -3.12 3.28 18.22
N VAL A 48 -3.25 4.58 18.56
CA VAL A 48 -2.91 5.10 19.89
C VAL A 48 -3.78 4.46 20.97
N LEU A 49 -5.08 4.32 20.73
CA LEU A 49 -5.99 3.64 21.65
C LEU A 49 -5.55 2.19 21.90
N VAL A 50 -5.32 1.43 20.83
CA VAL A 50 -4.87 0.03 20.94
C VAL A 50 -3.54 -0.07 21.67
N PHE A 51 -2.57 0.79 21.35
CA PHE A 51 -1.28 0.86 22.04
C PHE A 51 -1.45 1.12 23.54
N VAL A 52 -2.26 2.12 23.93
CA VAL A 52 -2.50 2.44 25.34
C VAL A 52 -3.17 1.26 26.07
N LEU A 53 -4.15 0.60 25.45
CA LEU A 53 -4.81 -0.56 26.05
C LEU A 53 -3.83 -1.74 26.26
N MET A 54 -2.97 -2.01 25.28
CA MET A 54 -1.95 -3.07 25.35
C MET A 54 -0.84 -2.77 26.36
N THR A 55 -0.42 -1.51 26.49
CA THR A 55 0.60 -1.11 27.47
C THR A 55 0.04 -1.09 28.90
N ARG A 56 -1.25 -0.75 29.06
CA ARG A 56 -1.93 -0.75 30.36
C ARG A 56 -2.41 -2.14 30.80
N GLY A 57 -2.35 -3.14 29.93
CA GLY A 57 -2.75 -4.52 30.25
C GLY A 57 -4.27 -4.71 30.40
N VAL A 58 -5.07 -3.84 29.77
CA VAL A 58 -6.53 -3.94 29.81
C VAL A 58 -6.95 -5.25 29.12
N GLY A 59 -7.77 -6.06 29.80
CA GLY A 59 -8.16 -7.39 29.29
C GLY A 59 -7.12 -8.49 29.49
N GLY A 60 -6.08 -8.26 30.31
CA GLY A 60 -5.07 -9.26 30.65
C GLY A 60 -3.93 -9.41 29.63
N LEU A 61 -3.93 -8.62 28.56
CA LEU A 61 -2.88 -8.60 27.55
C LEU A 61 -1.93 -7.41 27.79
N ARG A 62 -0.94 -7.58 28.66
CA ARG A 62 0.21 -6.65 28.76
C ARG A 62 1.36 -7.15 27.90
N VAL A 63 1.31 -6.83 26.61
CA VAL A 63 2.23 -7.38 25.60
C VAL A 63 3.24 -6.34 25.11
N GLU A 64 2.90 -5.06 25.16
CA GLU A 64 3.74 -3.98 24.62
C GLU A 64 4.66 -3.35 25.68
N PRO A 65 5.97 -3.17 25.38
CA PRO A 65 6.89 -2.41 26.24
C PRO A 65 6.61 -0.90 26.15
N ALA A 66 7.09 -0.15 27.15
CA ALA A 66 6.97 1.30 27.11
C ALA A 66 7.89 1.90 26.04
N LEU A 67 7.32 2.69 25.12
CA LEU A 67 8.08 3.39 24.07
C LEU A 67 9.18 4.32 24.61
N LEU A 68 9.01 4.81 25.85
CA LEU A 68 9.99 5.69 26.50
C LEU A 68 11.31 4.97 26.83
N ASP A 69 11.29 3.64 26.89
CA ASP A 69 12.49 2.84 27.20
C ASP A 69 13.33 2.54 25.93
N ALA A 70 12.85 2.92 24.74
CA ALA A 70 13.56 2.70 23.50
C ALA A 70 14.79 3.61 23.37
N ASP A 71 15.90 3.06 22.88
CA ASP A 71 17.14 3.79 22.69
C ASP A 71 17.11 4.73 21.47
N ARG A 72 18.09 5.64 21.37
CA ARG A 72 18.17 6.61 20.27
C ARG A 72 18.23 5.95 18.90
N ALA A 73 18.93 4.82 18.78
CA ALA A 73 19.05 4.10 17.51
C ALA A 73 17.70 3.50 17.08
N THR A 74 16.92 2.96 18.01
CA THR A 74 15.56 2.46 17.75
C THR A 74 14.64 3.62 17.35
N TRP A 75 14.67 4.73 18.07
CA TRP A 75 13.93 5.93 17.70
C TRP A 75 14.28 6.45 16.31
N ALA A 76 15.56 6.46 15.92
CA ALA A 76 15.98 6.86 14.59
C ALA A 76 15.41 5.93 13.50
N LYS A 77 15.44 4.60 13.71
CA LYS A 77 14.86 3.61 12.79
C LYS A 77 13.34 3.80 12.66
N LEU A 78 12.65 4.04 13.79
CA LEU A 78 11.21 4.26 13.80
C LEU A 78 10.81 5.57 13.13
N VAL A 79 11.45 6.69 13.46
CA VAL A 79 11.08 8.01 12.92
C VAL A 79 11.49 8.14 11.46
N LEU A 80 12.73 7.81 11.12
CA LEU A 80 13.25 8.02 9.76
C LEU A 80 12.82 6.90 8.82
N GLY A 81 13.01 5.64 9.21
CA GLY A 81 12.68 4.49 8.37
C GLY A 81 11.18 4.26 8.30
N SER A 82 10.55 4.01 9.44
CA SER A 82 9.12 3.67 9.47
C SER A 82 8.22 4.89 9.26
N GLY A 83 8.44 6.00 9.98
CA GLY A 83 7.59 7.18 9.92
C GLY A 83 7.75 7.97 8.64
N LEU A 84 8.96 8.43 8.33
CA LEU A 84 9.21 9.30 7.19
C LEU A 84 9.23 8.53 5.87
N VAL A 85 10.07 7.50 5.73
CA VAL A 85 10.22 6.79 4.44
C VAL A 85 8.98 5.93 4.15
N ALA A 86 8.64 4.99 5.03
CA ALA A 86 7.51 4.09 4.78
C ALA A 86 6.14 4.77 5.03
N GLY A 87 6.02 5.59 6.07
CA GLY A 87 4.76 6.17 6.52
C GLY A 87 4.34 7.44 5.78
N ALA A 88 5.28 8.25 5.30
CA ALA A 88 4.98 9.49 4.56
C ALA A 88 5.36 9.38 3.09
N LEU A 89 6.63 9.16 2.74
CA LEU A 89 7.10 9.24 1.35
C LEU A 89 6.52 8.13 0.46
N ALA A 90 6.57 6.87 0.91
CA ALA A 90 6.02 5.74 0.17
C ALA A 90 4.51 5.89 -0.01
N MET A 91 3.84 6.33 1.05
CA MET A 91 2.42 6.58 1.14
C MET A 91 1.94 7.70 0.20
N ILE A 92 2.62 8.85 0.19
CA ILE A 92 2.37 9.95 -0.75
C ILE A 92 2.53 9.46 -2.19
N SER A 93 3.66 8.81 -2.49
CA SER A 93 3.95 8.29 -3.83
C SER A 93 2.90 7.27 -4.29
N PHE A 94 2.48 6.37 -3.39
CA PHE A 94 1.48 5.35 -3.68
C PHE A 94 0.09 5.95 -3.94
N TYR A 95 -0.33 6.95 -3.16
CA TYR A 95 -1.64 7.58 -3.34
C TYR A 95 -1.67 8.46 -4.60
N ILE A 96 -0.56 9.12 -4.94
CA ILE A 96 -0.41 9.79 -6.24
C ILE A 96 -0.54 8.77 -7.37
N ALA A 97 0.19 7.66 -7.32
CA ALA A 97 0.10 6.62 -8.36
C ALA A 97 -1.32 6.04 -8.49
N LEU A 98 -2.01 5.77 -7.36
CA LEU A 98 -3.41 5.33 -7.35
C LEU A 98 -4.39 6.35 -7.92
N SER A 99 -4.09 7.65 -7.85
CA SER A 99 -4.92 8.68 -8.48
C SER A 99 -4.72 8.76 -10.00
N LEU A 100 -3.61 8.23 -10.51
CA LEU A 100 -3.22 8.29 -11.92
C LEU A 100 -3.49 6.99 -12.70
N GLY A 101 -3.69 5.86 -12.02
CA GLY A 101 -3.78 4.55 -12.65
C GLY A 101 -4.71 3.58 -11.96
N GLU A 102 -4.87 2.41 -12.57
CA GLU A 102 -5.72 1.35 -12.03
C GLU A 102 -5.09 0.65 -10.82
N VAL A 103 -5.92 0.29 -9.83
CA VAL A 103 -5.48 -0.46 -8.64
C VAL A 103 -4.85 -1.80 -9.05
N SER A 104 -5.40 -2.45 -10.07
CA SER A 104 -4.94 -3.71 -10.66
C SER A 104 -3.51 -3.65 -11.20
N VAL A 105 -2.99 -2.45 -11.52
CA VAL A 105 -1.63 -2.26 -12.04
C VAL A 105 -0.72 -1.68 -10.97
N VAL A 106 -1.14 -0.58 -10.33
CA VAL A 106 -0.32 0.16 -9.36
C VAL A 106 0.01 -0.69 -8.14
N LYS A 107 -0.98 -1.41 -7.61
CA LYS A 107 -0.81 -2.15 -6.36
C LYS A 107 0.14 -3.35 -6.51
N PRO A 108 -0.01 -4.24 -7.51
CA PRO A 108 0.96 -5.32 -7.68
C PRO A 108 2.39 -4.84 -7.83
N ILE A 109 2.63 -3.75 -8.58
CA ILE A 109 3.97 -3.16 -8.73
C ILE A 109 4.53 -2.75 -7.36
N ALA A 110 3.83 -1.88 -6.64
CA ALA A 110 4.28 -1.37 -5.36
C ALA A 110 4.47 -2.50 -4.32
N PHE A 111 3.52 -3.44 -4.24
CA PHE A 111 3.49 -4.50 -3.23
C PHE A 111 4.38 -5.70 -3.55
N SER A 112 5.03 -5.72 -4.71
CA SER A 112 5.96 -6.80 -5.09
C SER A 112 7.41 -6.34 -5.12
N ILE A 113 7.64 -5.06 -5.43
CA ILE A 113 8.96 -4.44 -5.23
C ILE A 113 9.28 -4.37 -3.74
N ALA A 114 8.32 -4.02 -2.87
CA ALA A 114 8.57 -3.89 -1.44
C ALA A 114 9.09 -5.20 -0.78
N PRO A 115 8.49 -6.39 -0.99
CA PRO A 115 9.05 -7.65 -0.54
C PRO A 115 10.44 -7.96 -1.11
N ALA A 116 10.69 -7.68 -2.40
CA ALA A 116 11.99 -7.91 -3.03
C ALA A 116 13.09 -7.05 -2.37
N VAL A 117 12.81 -5.76 -2.18
CA VAL A 117 13.70 -4.83 -1.46
C VAL A 117 13.85 -5.26 0.00
N GLY A 118 12.77 -5.70 0.66
CA GLY A 118 12.80 -6.20 2.03
C GLY A 118 13.70 -7.41 2.21
N VAL A 119 13.63 -8.39 1.30
CA VAL A 119 14.52 -9.57 1.30
C VAL A 119 15.97 -9.16 1.08
N LEU A 120 16.23 -8.24 0.13
CA LEU A 120 17.58 -7.75 -0.15
C LEU A 120 18.18 -7.00 1.04
N LEU A 121 17.44 -6.06 1.64
CA LEU A 121 17.90 -5.31 2.80
C LEU A 121 17.96 -6.17 4.06
N GLY A 122 17.07 -7.15 4.21
CA GLY A 122 17.14 -8.16 5.26
C GLY A 122 18.46 -8.91 5.20
N TRP A 123 18.88 -9.32 4.00
CA TRP A 123 20.17 -9.97 3.79
C TRP A 123 21.36 -9.03 4.03
N LEU A 124 21.37 -7.85 3.40
CA LEU A 124 22.55 -6.96 3.41
C LEU A 124 22.72 -6.16 4.69
N VAL A 125 21.62 -5.77 5.35
CA VAL A 125 21.63 -4.83 6.49
C VAL A 125 21.30 -5.54 7.80
N LEU A 126 20.36 -6.49 7.79
CA LEU A 126 19.97 -7.23 9.00
C LEU A 126 20.75 -8.55 9.17
N GLY A 127 21.54 -8.96 8.17
CA GLY A 127 22.34 -10.18 8.20
C GLY A 127 21.51 -11.46 8.08
N GLU A 128 20.30 -11.40 7.54
CA GLU A 128 19.47 -12.58 7.29
C GLU A 128 20.09 -13.49 6.23
N SER A 129 19.91 -14.81 6.34
CA SER A 129 20.43 -15.73 5.33
C SER A 129 19.72 -15.55 3.98
N MET A 130 20.50 -15.53 2.91
CA MET A 130 20.00 -15.58 1.53
C MET A 130 20.37 -16.94 0.93
N ASP A 131 19.35 -17.75 0.63
CA ASP A 131 19.51 -19.02 -0.06
C ASP A 131 18.91 -18.94 -1.48
N LEU A 132 19.21 -19.96 -2.29
CA LEU A 132 18.72 -20.03 -3.67
C LEU A 132 17.18 -20.07 -3.75
N ARG A 133 16.52 -20.56 -2.69
CA ARG A 133 15.06 -20.67 -2.62
C ARG A 133 14.40 -19.31 -2.43
N LYS A 134 14.94 -18.45 -1.54
CA LYS A 134 14.51 -17.06 -1.36
C LYS A 134 14.76 -16.25 -2.64
N ALA A 135 15.92 -16.41 -3.27
CA ALA A 135 16.23 -15.74 -4.53
C ALA A 135 15.24 -16.13 -5.64
N ALA A 136 14.96 -17.43 -5.80
CA ALA A 136 13.97 -17.92 -6.75
C ALA A 136 12.55 -17.39 -6.46
N ALA A 137 12.15 -17.35 -5.18
CA ALA A 137 10.84 -16.82 -4.79
C ALA A 137 10.70 -15.33 -5.12
N VAL A 138 11.72 -14.51 -4.87
CA VAL A 138 11.75 -13.10 -5.27
C VAL A 138 11.64 -12.97 -6.79
N GLY A 139 12.37 -13.79 -7.55
CA GLY A 139 12.28 -13.84 -9.00
C GLY A 139 10.87 -14.14 -9.50
N LEU A 140 10.18 -15.12 -8.89
CA LEU A 140 8.79 -15.46 -9.22
C LEU A 140 7.81 -14.34 -8.88
N ILE A 141 7.99 -13.63 -7.77
CA ILE A 141 7.16 -12.47 -7.41
C ILE A 141 7.28 -11.37 -8.48
N VAL A 142 8.51 -11.03 -8.87
CA VAL A 142 8.77 -10.01 -9.90
C VAL A 142 8.18 -10.45 -11.24
N ALA A 143 8.43 -11.70 -11.66
CA ALA A 143 7.88 -12.24 -12.90
C ALA A 143 6.35 -12.24 -12.91
N GLY A 144 5.71 -12.62 -11.81
CA GLY A 144 4.25 -12.61 -11.66
C GLY A 144 3.66 -11.21 -11.82
N VAL A 145 4.33 -10.18 -11.30
CA VAL A 145 3.91 -8.79 -11.49
C VAL A 145 4.09 -8.32 -12.91
N VAL A 146 5.24 -8.61 -13.54
CA VAL A 146 5.45 -8.25 -14.95
C VAL A 146 4.36 -8.87 -15.83
N LEU A 147 4.01 -10.13 -15.57
CA LEU A 147 2.93 -10.80 -16.30
C LEU A 147 1.57 -10.12 -16.06
N LEU A 148 1.26 -9.78 -14.80
CA LEU A 148 0.00 -9.12 -14.44
C LEU A 148 -0.13 -7.72 -15.04
N THR A 149 0.96 -6.98 -15.13
CA THR A 149 0.96 -5.58 -15.60
C THR A 149 1.04 -5.44 -17.11
N THR A 150 1.62 -6.43 -17.82
CA THR A 150 1.75 -6.43 -19.29
C THR A 150 0.54 -7.01 -20.03
N GLY A 151 -0.31 -7.78 -19.36
CA GLY A 151 -1.51 -8.41 -19.94
C GLY A 151 -2.73 -7.48 -20.15
N GLY A 152 -2.68 -6.22 -19.69
CA GLY A 152 -3.82 -5.30 -19.64
C GLY A 152 -4.15 -4.52 -20.92
N SER A 153 -3.36 -4.62 -21.99
CA SER A 153 -3.51 -3.77 -23.20
C SER A 153 -4.66 -4.15 -24.15
N ARG A 154 -5.80 -4.64 -23.66
CA ARG A 154 -7.03 -4.78 -24.48
C ARG A 154 -8.16 -3.90 -23.95
N SER A 155 -7.99 -2.59 -24.06
CA SER A 155 -9.14 -1.70 -24.25
C SER A 155 -9.45 -1.70 -25.74
N ALA A 156 -10.60 -2.26 -26.11
CA ALA A 156 -11.04 -2.38 -27.50
C ALA A 156 -11.12 -1.00 -28.20
N PRO A 157 -10.80 -0.91 -29.50
CA PRO A 157 -11.01 0.30 -30.29
C PRO A 157 -12.49 0.45 -30.69
N GLY A 158 -13.03 1.67 -30.56
CA GLY A 158 -14.08 2.17 -31.45
C GLY A 158 -15.51 2.15 -30.92
N GLU A 159 -15.90 3.24 -30.28
CA GLU A 159 -17.15 3.90 -30.67
C GLU A 159 -16.77 5.26 -31.23
N ALA A 160 -16.64 5.29 -32.56
CA ALA A 160 -16.61 6.51 -33.33
C ALA A 160 -17.89 7.28 -33.00
N HIS A 161 -17.74 8.40 -32.31
CA HIS A 161 -18.77 9.44 -32.27
C HIS A 161 -18.95 9.92 -33.70
N ALA A 162 -19.93 9.37 -34.39
CA ALA A 162 -20.36 9.87 -35.68
C ALA A 162 -20.73 11.35 -35.51
N PRO A 163 -20.19 12.27 -36.34
CA PRO A 163 -20.65 13.65 -36.30
C PRO A 163 -22.12 13.67 -36.70
N ALA A 164 -22.98 14.12 -35.78
CA ALA A 164 -24.36 14.44 -36.09
C ALA A 164 -24.37 15.46 -37.22
N ALA A 165 -25.02 15.11 -38.32
CA ALA A 165 -25.18 15.95 -39.49
C ALA A 165 -25.83 17.29 -39.13
N PRO A 166 -25.47 18.40 -39.81
CA PRO A 166 -26.12 19.68 -39.58
C PRO A 166 -27.56 19.62 -40.07
N SER A 167 -28.52 19.87 -39.19
CA SER A 167 -29.91 20.11 -39.57
C SER A 167 -30.00 21.47 -40.28
N SER A 168 -29.88 21.45 -41.60
CA SER A 168 -30.24 22.55 -42.48
C SER A 168 -31.77 22.63 -42.61
N GLY A 169 -32.36 23.67 -42.05
CA GLY A 169 -33.40 24.46 -42.71
C GLY A 169 -34.86 23.97 -42.75
N GLN A 170 -35.72 24.96 -42.41
CA GLN A 170 -37.03 25.27 -42.98
C GLN A 170 -38.28 24.66 -42.35
N GLY A 171 -39.17 25.57 -41.93
CA GLY A 171 -40.47 25.37 -41.33
C GLY A 171 -40.86 26.60 -40.51
#